data_AF-A0A368E9V9-F1
#
_entry.id   AF-A0A368E9V9-F1
#
_cell.length_a   1.000
_cell.length_b   1.000
_cell.length_c   1.000
_cell.angle_alpha   90.00
_cell.angle_beta   90.00
_cell.angle_gamma   90.00
#
_symmetry.space_group_name_H-M   'P 1'
#
loop_
_entity.id
_entity.type
_entity.pdbx_description
1 polymer ?
#
loop_
_entity_poly.entity_id
_entity_poly.type
_entity_poly.pdbx_seq_one_letter_code
_entity_poly.pdbx_strand_id
1 'polypeptide(L)'
;MYKRELTQKIIKSLGQNPAVAILGPRQIGKTTLAHEIAKGQPSIYLDLENPEDFQKLKDPDHYLGLHADKLVILDEVQRYPDLFMSLRGIIDARRREGRGNGRFLI
;
A
#
# COMPACT_ATOMS: atom_id res chain seq x y z
N MET A 1 22.42 2.96 8.67
CA MET A 1 21.97 1.88 9.58
C MET A 1 20.47 1.96 9.84
N TYR A 2 19.93 3.10 10.29
CA TYR A 2 18.49 3.31 10.58
C TYR A 2 17.50 2.95 9.45
N LYS A 3 17.78 3.32 8.19
CA LYS A 3 16.91 2.97 7.06
C LYS A 3 16.72 1.45 6.93
N ARG A 4 17.81 0.68 7.07
CA ARG A 4 17.78 -0.78 6.90
C ARG A 4 16.95 -1.47 7.99
N GLU A 5 17.01 -0.97 9.22
CA GLU A 5 16.19 -1.47 10.32
C GLU A 5 14.70 -1.16 10.11
N LEU A 6 14.38 0.05 9.65
CA LEU A 6 12.99 0.45 9.39
C LEU A 6 12.39 -0.36 8.23
N THR A 7 13.14 -0.58 7.15
CA THR A 7 12.73 -1.44 6.03
C THR A 7 12.41 -2.85 6.53
N GLN A 8 13.27 -3.45 7.35
CA GLN A 8 13.04 -4.78 7.93
C GLN A 8 11.79 -4.82 8.82
N LYS A 9 11.56 -3.77 9.61
CA LYS A 9 10.36 -3.63 10.44
C LYS A 9 9.10 -3.58 9.57
N ILE A 10 9.11 -2.82 8.49
CA ILE A 10 7.95 -2.70 7.58
C ILE A 10 7.69 -4.03 6.86
N ILE A 11 8.72 -4.70 6.33
CA ILE A 11 8.57 -6.01 5.69
C ILE A 11 7.98 -7.03 6.66
N LYS A 12 8.47 -7.07 7.91
CA LYS A 12 7.91 -7.94 8.95
C LYS A 12 6.44 -7.60 9.24
N SER A 13 6.11 -6.31 9.35
CA SER A 13 4.73 -5.87 9.55
C SER A 13 3.82 -6.24 8.38
N LEU A 14 4.30 -6.12 7.13
CA LEU A 14 3.57 -6.54 5.93
C LEU A 14 3.30 -8.05 5.95
N GLY A 15 4.21 -8.87 6.48
CA GLY A 15 3.96 -10.31 6.66
C GLY A 15 2.85 -10.65 7.67
N GLN A 16 2.52 -9.72 8.56
CA GLN A 16 1.58 -9.95 9.68
C GLN A 16 0.27 -9.19 9.55
N ASN A 17 0.23 -8.14 8.71
CA ASN A 17 -0.90 -7.22 8.61
C ASN A 17 -1.32 -7.07 7.15
N PRO A 18 -2.63 -6.88 6.89
CA PRO A 18 -3.14 -6.64 5.54
C PRO A 18 -2.67 -5.33 4.92
N ALA A 19 -2.54 -4.30 5.75
CA ALA A 19 -2.08 -2.98 5.39
C ALA A 19 -1.10 -2.46 6.44
N VAL A 20 -0.08 -1.73 6.00
CA VAL A 20 0.88 -1.05 6.87
C VAL A 20 0.95 0.41 6.46
N ALA A 21 0.90 1.33 7.43
CA ALA A 21 1.02 2.76 7.20
C ALA A 21 2.40 3.29 7.61
N ILE A 22 3.05 4.10 6.77
CA ILE A 22 4.28 4.84 7.03
C ILE A 22 3.91 6.29 7.38
N LEU A 23 3.83 6.58 8.67
CA LEU A 23 3.52 7.91 9.16
C LEU A 23 4.79 8.70 9.45
N GLY A 24 4.77 10.00 9.14
CA GLY A 24 5.82 10.93 9.53
C GLY A 24 5.76 12.27 8.78
N PRO A 25 6.55 13.27 9.19
CA PRO A 25 6.59 14.58 8.54
C PRO A 25 6.83 14.54 7.03
N ARG A 26 6.46 15.61 6.33
CA ARG A 26 6.79 15.78 4.90
C ARG A 26 8.31 15.79 4.72
N GLN A 27 8.79 15.30 3.56
CA GLN A 27 10.20 15.33 3.15
C GLN A 27 11.22 14.54 3.99
N ILE A 28 10.78 13.57 4.80
CA ILE A 28 11.68 12.67 5.56
C ILE A 28 12.13 11.42 4.78
N GLY A 29 11.72 11.28 3.51
CA GLY A 29 12.05 10.13 2.66
C GLY A 29 11.11 8.92 2.78
N LYS A 30 9.83 9.14 3.12
CA LYS A 30 8.80 8.08 3.14
C LYS A 30 8.64 7.40 1.77
N THR A 31 8.50 8.20 0.72
CA THR A 31 8.41 7.73 -0.68
C THR A 31 9.65 6.93 -1.08
N THR A 32 10.85 7.38 -0.68
CA THR A 32 12.09 6.63 -0.91
C THR A 32 12.05 5.25 -0.26
N LEU A 33 11.56 5.16 0.98
CA LEU A 33 11.42 3.89 1.69
C LEU A 33 10.39 2.97 1.03
N ALA A 34 9.26 3.52 0.58
CA ALA A 34 8.25 2.77 -0.15
C ALA A 34 8.81 2.18 -1.45
N HIS A 35 9.57 2.97 -2.23
CA HIS A 35 10.26 2.47 -3.42
C HIS A 35 11.33 1.41 -3.13
N GLU A 36 12.06 1.51 -2.02
CA GLU A 36 13.01 0.46 -1.62
C GLU A 36 12.29 -0.86 -1.32
N ILE A 37 11.13 -0.82 -0.65
CA ILE A 37 10.29 -2.00 -0.40
C ILE A 37 9.74 -2.55 -1.72
N ALA A 38 9.31 -1.68 -2.62
CA ALA A 38 8.78 -2.03 -3.94
C ALA A 38 9.78 -2.84 -4.78
N LYS A 39 11.09 -2.56 -4.65
CA LYS A 39 12.14 -3.32 -5.35
C LYS A 39 12.30 -4.75 -4.88
N GLY A 40 11.84 -5.07 -3.67
CA GLY A 40 11.99 -6.40 -3.06
C GLY A 40 10.90 -7.41 -3.45
N GLN A 41 9.83 -6.98 -4.12
CA GLN A 41 8.69 -7.84 -4.46
C GLN A 41 7.83 -7.25 -5.59
N PRO A 42 7.00 -8.05 -6.28
CA PRO A 42 6.01 -7.54 -7.22
C PRO A 42 5.12 -6.48 -6.55
N SER A 43 5.13 -5.28 -7.10
CA SER A 43 4.45 -4.13 -6.50
C SER A 43 3.88 -3.19 -7.54
N ILE A 44 2.90 -2.40 -7.12
CA ILE A 44 2.31 -1.30 -7.87
C ILE A 44 2.41 -0.06 -7.00
N TYR A 45 2.83 1.04 -7.61
CA TYR A 45 2.91 2.33 -6.96
C TYR A 45 1.84 3.25 -7.57
N LEU A 46 1.04 3.88 -6.72
CA LEU A 46 0.02 4.85 -7.12
C LEU A 46 0.21 6.11 -6.27
N ASP A 47 0.44 7.23 -6.94
CA ASP A 47 0.45 8.55 -6.30
C ASP A 47 -0.91 9.20 -6.48
N LEU A 48 -1.62 9.46 -5.39
CA LEU A 48 -2.96 10.04 -5.46
C LEU A 48 -2.96 11.56 -5.76
N GLU A 49 -1.79 12.20 -5.83
CA GLU A 49 -1.65 13.52 -6.45
C GLU A 49 -1.54 13.45 -7.98
N ASN A 50 -1.15 12.30 -8.54
CA ASN A 50 -1.10 12.10 -9.99
C ASN A 50 -2.52 11.81 -10.54
N PRO A 51 -3.03 12.64 -11.47
CA PRO A 51 -4.36 12.44 -12.04
C PRO A 51 -4.55 11.07 -12.71
N GLU A 52 -3.54 10.52 -13.40
CA GLU A 52 -3.65 9.23 -14.08
C GLU A 52 -3.79 8.07 -13.08
N ASP A 53 -3.03 8.10 -12.00
CA ASP A 53 -3.13 7.09 -10.94
C ASP A 53 -4.44 7.22 -10.16
N PHE A 54 -4.88 8.44 -9.89
CA PHE A 54 -6.18 8.70 -9.30
C PHE A 54 -7.32 8.15 -10.18
N GLN A 55 -7.24 8.30 -11.50
CA GLN A 55 -8.26 7.79 -12.42
C GLN A 55 -8.36 6.25 -12.40
N LYS A 56 -7.25 5.54 -12.19
CA LYS A 56 -7.26 4.06 -12.05
C LYS A 56 -8.07 3.62 -10.81
N LEU A 57 -8.15 4.48 -9.80
CA LEU A 57 -8.89 4.24 -8.55
C LEU A 57 -10.33 4.75 -8.58
N LYS A 58 -10.90 5.07 -9.75
CA LYS A 58 -12.35 5.35 -9.88
C LYS A 58 -13.22 4.15 -9.51
N ASP A 59 -12.75 2.94 -9.80
CA ASP A 59 -13.32 1.68 -9.32
C ASP A 59 -12.23 0.91 -8.58
N PRO A 60 -11.99 1.27 -7.30
CA PRO A 60 -10.87 0.73 -6.53
C PRO A 60 -11.04 -0.77 -6.26
N ASP A 61 -12.28 -1.24 -6.07
CA ASP A 61 -12.56 -2.66 -5.82
C ASP A 61 -12.15 -3.51 -7.02
N HIS A 62 -12.50 -3.08 -8.24
CA HIS A 62 -12.09 -3.75 -9.46
C HIS A 62 -10.57 -3.67 -9.67
N TYR A 63 -10.02 -2.45 -9.69
CA TYR A 63 -8.61 -2.22 -10.04
C TYR A 63 -7.65 -2.91 -9.04
N LEU A 64 -7.88 -2.75 -7.73
CA LEU A 64 -7.06 -3.40 -6.70
C LEU A 64 -7.32 -4.91 -6.62
N GLY A 65 -8.50 -5.36 -7.08
CA GLY A 65 -8.84 -6.77 -7.27
C GLY A 65 -7.95 -7.46 -8.30
N LEU A 66 -7.68 -6.80 -9.44
CA LEU A 66 -6.80 -7.29 -10.51
C LEU A 66 -5.32 -7.45 -10.09
N HIS A 67 -4.93 -6.80 -8.99
CA HIS A 67 -3.54 -6.72 -8.53
C HIS A 67 -3.33 -7.36 -7.16
N ALA A 68 -4.18 -8.33 -6.82
CA ALA A 68 -4.16 -8.94 -5.49
C ALA A 68 -2.95 -9.86 -5.21
N ASP A 69 -2.15 -10.16 -6.23
CA ASP A 69 -0.88 -10.87 -6.16
C ASP A 69 0.33 -9.95 -5.89
N LYS A 70 0.11 -8.63 -5.85
CA LYS A 70 1.16 -7.60 -5.71
C LYS A 70 0.94 -6.76 -4.47
N LEU A 71 2.03 -6.21 -3.94
CA LEU A 71 1.95 -5.13 -2.95
C LEU A 71 1.47 -3.85 -3.65
N VAL A 72 0.38 -3.26 -3.18
CA VAL A 72 -0.07 -1.94 -3.65
C VAL A 72 0.41 -0.87 -2.69
N ILE A 73 1.18 0.09 -3.22
CA ILE A 73 1.68 1.26 -2.51
C ILE A 73 0.83 2.45 -2.91
N LEU A 74 0.22 3.11 -1.92
CA LEU A 74 -0.64 4.28 -2.08
C LEU A 74 0.05 5.48 -1.44
N ASP A 75 0.62 6.38 -2.23
CA ASP A 75 1.20 7.63 -1.70
C ASP A 75 0.16 8.75 -1.68
N GLU A 76 0.34 9.70 -0.76
CA GLU A 76 -0.57 10.83 -0.52
C GLU A 76 -2.05 10.40 -0.38
N VAL A 77 -2.32 9.26 0.27
CA VAL A 77 -3.66 8.66 0.41
C VAL A 77 -4.71 9.61 1.00
N GLN A 78 -4.30 10.59 1.79
CA GLN A 78 -5.15 11.65 2.34
C GLN A 78 -5.91 12.43 1.26
N ARG A 79 -5.46 12.40 0.01
CA ARG A 79 -6.15 12.99 -1.14
C ARG A 79 -7.45 12.28 -1.48
N TYR A 80 -7.61 11.01 -1.08
CA TYR A 80 -8.83 10.23 -1.30
C TYR A 80 -9.25 9.43 -0.06
N PRO A 81 -9.81 10.09 0.98
CA PRO A 81 -10.19 9.43 2.23
C PRO A 81 -11.22 8.29 2.06
N ASP A 82 -12.14 8.42 1.11
CA ASP A 82 -13.18 7.40 0.88
C ASP A 82 -12.61 6.06 0.41
N LEU A 83 -11.37 6.04 -0.11
CA LEU A 83 -10.66 4.82 -0.50
C LEU A 83 -10.56 3.80 0.65
N PHE A 84 -10.50 4.26 1.90
CA PHE A 84 -10.43 3.37 3.07
C PHE A 84 -11.66 2.46 3.20
N MET A 85 -12.83 2.87 2.72
CA MET A 85 -14.03 2.02 2.71
C MET A 85 -13.84 0.81 1.80
N SER A 86 -13.33 1.04 0.60
CA SER A 86 -13.01 -0.01 -0.38
C SER A 86 -11.88 -0.91 0.12
N LEU A 87 -10.78 -0.33 0.61
CA LEU A 87 -9.67 -1.10 1.21
C LEU A 87 -10.15 -2.06 2.29
N ARG A 88 -11.05 -1.61 3.17
CA ARG A 88 -11.64 -2.46 4.21
C ARG A 88 -12.38 -3.66 3.62
N GLY A 89 -13.29 -3.43 2.67
CA GLY A 89 -14.04 -4.52 2.03
C GLY A 89 -13.12 -5.53 1.33
N ILE A 90 -12.12 -5.02 0.62
CA ILE A 90 -11.10 -5.80 -0.10
C ILE A 90 -10.24 -6.65 0.87
N ILE A 91 -9.82 -6.08 2.00
CA ILE A 91 -9.06 -6.77 3.04
C ILE A 91 -9.90 -7.87 3.69
N ASP A 92 -11.14 -7.55 4.08
CA ASP A 92 -12.04 -8.49 4.74
C ASP A 92 -12.36 -9.69 3.84
N ALA A 93 -12.55 -9.47 2.54
CA ALA A 93 -12.76 -10.53 1.56
C ALA A 93 -11.57 -11.50 1.49
N ARG A 94 -10.34 -10.99 1.35
CA ARG A 94 -9.15 -11.85 1.24
C ARG A 94 -8.74 -12.52 2.53
N ARG A 95 -9.06 -11.91 3.68
CA ARG A 95 -8.84 -12.54 4.98
C ARG A 95 -9.61 -13.86 5.09
N ARG A 96 -10.84 -13.93 4.55
CA ARG A 96 -11.63 -15.16 4.49
C ARG A 96 -11.03 -16.25 3.59
N GLU A 97 -10.20 -15.86 2.62
CA GLU A 97 -9.48 -16.75 1.70
C GLU A 97 -8.08 -17.17 2.20
N GLY A 98 -7.68 -16.73 3.40
CA GLY A 98 -6.35 -17.01 3.94
C GLY A 98 -5.20 -16.22 3.29
N ARG A 99 -5.50 -15.23 2.44
CA ARG A 99 -4.51 -14.41 1.70
C ARG A 99 -4.58 -12.94 2.10
N GLY A 100 -4.68 -12.68 3.41
CA GLY A 100 -4.99 -11.36 3.93
C GLY A 100 -3.82 -10.38 4.04
N ASN A 101 -2.58 -10.85 4.18
CA ASN A 101 -1.46 -10.02 4.62
C ASN A 101 -0.64 -9.40 3.48
N GLY A 102 0.05 -8.29 3.75
CA GLY A 102 1.08 -7.72 2.89
C GLY A 102 0.55 -7.04 1.63
N ARG A 103 -0.72 -6.66 1.63
CA ARG A 103 -1.40 -6.21 0.41
C ARG A 103 -1.24 -4.71 0.17
N PHE A 104 -1.24 -3.91 1.23
CA PHE A 104 -1.20 -2.45 1.12
C PHE A 104 -0.06 -1.84 1.94
N LEU A 105 0.64 -0.89 1.33
CA LEU A 105 1.53 0.05 2.00
C LEU A 105 0.99 1.45 1.76
N ILE A 106 0.76 2.19 2.84
CA ILE A 106 0.06 3.48 2.85
C ILE A 106 0.91 4.52 3.58
#